data_AF-J9GBF5-F1
#
_entry.id   AF-J9GBF5-F1
#
_cell.length_a   1.000
_cell.length_b   1.000
_cell.length_c   1.000
_cell.angle_alpha   90.00
_cell.angle_beta   90.00
_cell.angle_gamma   90.00
#
_symmetry.space_group_name_H-M   'P 1'
#
loop_
_entity.id
_entity.type
_entity.pdbx_description
1 polymer ?
#
loop_
_entity_poly.entity_id
_entity_poly.type
_entity_poly.pdbx_seq_one_letter_code
_entity_poly.pdbx_strand_id
1 'polypeptide(L)' 'HDDVKTAAAAYHSGWGTVDKILENPEYSEDGQTLHTFPYKQMALYVQKIDNAYKRYQKIYSNTETRYN' A
#
# COMPACT_ATOMS: atom_id res chain seq x y z
N HIS A 1 8.52 -3.24 -7.74
CA HIS A 1 7.26 -3.94 -8.09
C HIS A 1 6.35 -4.16 -6.87
N ASP A 2 6.83 -4.11 -5.61
CA ASP A 2 5.97 -4.45 -4.45
C ASP A 2 5.65 -3.24 -3.55
N ASP A 3 4.76 -2.34 -3.99
CA ASP A 3 4.23 -1.30 -3.11
C ASP A 3 3.01 -1.81 -2.32
N VAL A 4 3.19 -1.97 -1.01
CA VAL A 4 2.17 -2.52 -0.09
C VAL A 4 0.89 -1.69 -0.09
N LYS A 5 0.99 -0.37 -0.28
CA LYS A 5 -0.17 0.51 -0.26
C LYS A 5 -1.03 0.33 -1.51
N THR A 6 -0.40 0.24 -2.68
CA THR A 6 -1.05 -0.02 -3.96
C THR A 6 -1.68 -1.41 -3.96
N ALA A 7 -0.97 -2.43 -3.44
CA ALA A 7 -1.53 -3.76 -3.26
C ALA A 7 -2.74 -3.77 -2.31
N ALA A 8 -2.68 -3.04 -1.19
CA ALA A 8 -3.79 -2.92 -0.25
C ALA A 8 -5.01 -2.20 -0.88
N ALA A 9 -4.79 -1.18 -1.70
CA ALA A 9 -5.86 -0.51 -2.44
C ALA A 9 -6.55 -1.47 -3.42
N ALA A 10 -5.76 -2.27 -4.17
CA ALA A 10 -6.30 -3.25 -5.12
C ALA A 10 -7.05 -4.38 -4.42
N TYR A 11 -6.58 -4.82 -3.25
CA TYR A 11 -7.28 -5.80 -2.43
C TYR A 11 -8.65 -5.29 -1.94
N HIS A 12 -8.73 -4.01 -1.55
CA HIS A 12 -9.97 -3.41 -1.04
C HIS A 12 -10.98 -3.06 -2.13
N SER A 13 -10.52 -2.47 -3.24
CA SER A 13 -11.38 -1.87 -4.26
C SER A 13 -11.36 -2.59 -5.62
N GLY A 14 -10.59 -3.68 -5.71
CA GLY A 14 -10.39 -4.45 -6.94
C GLY A 14 -9.27 -3.88 -7.81
N TRP A 15 -8.50 -4.77 -8.43
CA TRP A 15 -7.39 -4.45 -9.33
C TRP A 15 -7.80 -3.55 -10.50
N GLY A 16 -8.89 -3.87 -11.23
CA GLY A 16 -9.35 -3.03 -12.35
C GLY A 16 -9.84 -1.63 -11.95
N THR A 17 -10.15 -1.38 -10.68
CA THR A 17 -10.38 -0.02 -10.17
C THR A 17 -9.05 0.70 -10.00
N VAL A 18 -8.05 0.03 -9.42
CA VAL A 18 -6.71 0.59 -9.19
C VAL A 18 -5.99 0.84 -10.50
N ASP A 19 -6.12 -0.03 -11.50
CA ASP A 19 -5.55 0.19 -12.85
C ASP A 19 -6.00 1.53 -13.43
N LYS A 20 -7.29 1.87 -13.33
CA LYS A 20 -7.82 3.16 -13.78
C LYS A 20 -7.32 4.35 -12.97
N ILE A 21 -7.04 4.17 -11.69
CA ILE A 21 -6.49 5.23 -10.83
C ILE A 21 -5.02 5.46 -11.17
N LEU A 22 -4.26 4.38 -11.45
CA LEU A 22 -2.86 4.43 -11.84
C LEU A 22 -2.63 5.20 -13.14
N GLU A 23 -3.61 5.24 -14.05
CA GLU A 23 -3.55 6.04 -15.28
C GLU A 23 -3.59 7.56 -15.02
N ASN A 24 -4.00 8.02 -13.83
CA ASN A 24 -4.14 9.44 -13.52
C ASN A 24 -2.89 9.98 -12.77
N PRO A 25 -2.18 10.98 -13.31
CA PRO A 25 -1.00 11.58 -12.67
C PRO A 25 -1.29 12.25 -11.32
N GLU A 26 -2.54 12.63 -11.05
CA GLU A 26 -2.96 13.12 -9.72
C GLU A 26 -2.79 12.06 -8.62
N TYR A 27 -2.82 10.77 -8.98
CA TYR A 27 -2.77 9.66 -8.03
C TYR A 27 -1.53 8.76 -8.20
N SER A 28 -0.89 8.78 -9.38
CA SER A 28 0.30 7.98 -9.69
C SER A 28 1.21 8.70 -10.68
N GLU A 29 2.45 8.98 -10.30
CA GLU A 29 3.42 9.65 -11.19
C GLU A 29 4.03 8.69 -12.22
N ASP A 30 4.13 7.41 -11.89
CA ASP A 30 4.86 6.37 -12.63
C ASP A 30 3.95 5.34 -13.31
N GLY A 31 2.62 5.49 -13.16
CA GLY A 31 1.62 4.53 -13.63
C GLY A 31 1.65 3.19 -12.91
N GLN A 32 2.41 3.05 -11.82
CA GLN A 32 2.65 1.78 -11.13
C GLN A 32 2.37 1.85 -9.62
N THR A 33 2.57 3.02 -9.00
CA THR A 33 2.47 3.22 -7.56
C THR A 33 1.49 4.34 -7.24
N LEU A 34 0.48 4.06 -6.41
CA LEU A 34 -0.40 5.09 -5.89
C LEU A 34 0.29 5.90 -4.79
N HIS A 35 0.44 7.21 -4.98
CA HIS A 35 0.91 8.13 -3.94
C HIS A 35 -0.24 8.75 -3.13
N THR A 36 -1.45 8.78 -3.69
CA THR A 36 -2.67 9.25 -3.03
C THR A 36 -3.88 8.35 -3.36
N PHE A 37 -4.91 8.39 -2.51
CA PHE A 37 -6.06 7.48 -2.57
C PHE A 37 -7.36 8.27 -2.66
N PRO A 38 -8.06 8.28 -3.82
CA PRO A 38 -9.19 9.19 -4.07
C PRO A 38 -10.44 8.85 -3.23
N TYR A 39 -10.58 7.59 -2.80
CA TYR A 39 -11.73 7.15 -2.03
C TYR A 39 -11.40 7.07 -0.54
N LYS A 40 -12.16 7.78 0.29
CA LYS A 40 -11.94 7.84 1.75
C LYS A 40 -11.84 6.45 2.41
N GLN A 41 -12.69 5.50 2.02
CA GLN A 41 -12.66 4.15 2.59
C GLN A 41 -11.42 3.36 2.17
N MET A 42 -10.98 3.50 0.92
CA MET A 42 -9.72 2.96 0.44
C MET A 42 -8.54 3.54 1.22
N ALA A 43 -8.48 4.86 1.38
CA ALA A 43 -7.41 5.54 2.13
C ALA A 43 -7.30 5.02 3.58
N LEU A 44 -8.45 4.89 4.26
CA LEU A 44 -8.51 4.34 5.61
C LEU A 44 -8.05 2.88 5.68
N TYR A 45 -8.45 2.06 4.70
CA TYR A 45 -8.02 0.66 4.61
C TYR A 45 -6.51 0.55 4.38
N VAL A 46 -5.97 1.30 3.42
CA VAL A 46 -4.53 1.35 3.13
C VAL A 46 -3.74 1.78 4.36
N GLN A 47 -4.19 2.82 5.07
CA GLN A 47 -3.56 3.27 6.32
C GLN A 47 -3.53 2.17 7.38
N LYS A 48 -4.63 1.41 7.53
CA LYS A 48 -4.70 0.28 8.48
C LYS A 48 -3.69 -0.81 8.13
N ILE A 49 -3.58 -1.18 6.85
CA ILE A 49 -2.63 -2.21 6.38
C ILE A 49 -1.18 -1.74 6.53
N ASP A 50 -0.86 -0.53 6.08
CA ASP A 50 0.50 0.04 6.18
C ASP A 50 0.98 0.08 7.64
N ASN A 51 0.12 0.52 8.56
CA ASN A 51 0.44 0.52 9.99
C ASN A 51 0.64 -0.87 10.57
N ALA A 52 -0.17 -1.86 10.15
CA ALA A 52 -0.01 -3.24 10.60
C ALA A 52 1.28 -3.86 10.04
N TYR A 53 1.58 -3.61 8.77
CA TYR A 53 2.77 -4.10 8.10
C TYR A 53 4.05 -3.52 8.71
N LYS A 54 4.10 -2.21 8.96
CA LYS A 54 5.23 -1.58 9.68
C LYS A 54 5.46 -2.16 11.06
N ARG A 55 4.40 -2.47 11.81
CA ARG A 55 4.50 -3.15 13.11
C ARG A 55 5.04 -4.56 12.97
N TYR A 56 4.54 -5.31 11.99
CA TYR A 56 5.03 -6.66 11.69
C TYR A 56 6.53 -6.63 11.37
N GLN A 57 6.96 -5.77 10.44
CA GLN A 57 8.36 -5.57 10.10
C GLN A 57 9.20 -5.22 11.35
N LYS A 58 8.74 -4.31 12.21
CA LYS A 58 9.46 -3.98 13.45
C LYS A 58 9.65 -5.18 14.38
N ILE A 59 8.66 -6.06 14.50
CA ILE A 59 8.77 -7.26 15.35
C ILE A 59 9.82 -8.21 14.76
N TYR A 60 9.73 -8.50 13.46
CA TYR A 60 10.53 -9.55 12.84
C TYR A 60 11.93 -9.11 12.39
N SER A 61 12.12 -7.85 12.01
CA SER A 61 13.45 -7.30 11.73
C SER A 61 14.31 -7.17 13.00
N ASN A 62 13.68 -6.92 14.16
CA ASN A 62 14.37 -6.91 15.45
C ASN A 62 14.70 -8.32 15.97
N THR A 63 13.96 -9.35 15.56
CA THR A 63 14.32 -10.74 15.89
C THR A 63 15.52 -11.22 15.07
N GLU A 64 15.64 -10.84 13.80
CA GLU A 64 16.83 -11.16 12.99
C GLU A 64 18.12 -10.53 13.55
N THR A 65 18.04 -9.33 14.15
CA THR A 65 19.21 -8.69 14.78
C THR A 65 19.59 -9.28 16.15
N ARG A 66 18.71 -10.07 16.79
CA ARG A 66 18.99 -10.70 18.10
C ARG A 66 19.67 -12.06 17.99
N TYR A 67 19.77 -12.61 16.79
CA TYR A 67 20.40 -13.91 16.52
C TYR A 67 21.65 -13.81 15.64
N ASN A 68 22.13 -12.59 15.35
CA ASN A 68 23.40 -12.31 14.66
C ASN A 68 24.40 -11.67 15.62
#